data_AF-A0A5K4EM15-F1
#
_entry.id   AF-A0A5K4EM15-F1
#
_cell.length_a   1.000
_cell.length_b   1.000
_cell.length_c   1.000
_cell.angle_alpha   90.00
_cell.angle_beta   90.00
_cell.angle_gamma   90.00
#
_symmetry.space_group_name_H-M   'P 1'
#
loop_
_entity.id
_entity.type
_entity.pdbx_description
1 polymer ?
#
loop_
_entity_poly.entity_id
_entity_poly.type
_entity_poly.pdbx_seq_one_letter_code
_entity_poly.pdbx_strand_id
1 'polypeptide(L)'
;MTFSSVDLKSFLISLKNAIETCSEYDIIPHIDEGNHKPLSVCDDAFGICKCTTTIIFGEYESNTSEPVSDGLLNYLLLVSPNTTTFWNFKRKALLNNELSVNPELRFTQLILNKYPRSYETIFQRQWIIHRYSYLNDHEFLLSELKLCDKLADKYRCNYGLWQYRRFLLLHQQNPEVNCSFLFSLRNYCYSFFYPLAPQLQSIFWSQDYCFKSATQY
;
A
#
# COMPACT_ATOMS: atom_id res chain seq x y z
N MET A 1 31.13 6.56 5.53
CA MET A 1 31.09 7.75 4.65
C MET A 1 30.22 8.81 5.31
N THR A 2 30.73 10.02 5.52
CA THR A 2 29.96 11.14 6.06
C THR A 2 29.11 11.73 4.93
N PHE A 3 27.80 11.47 4.93
CA PHE A 3 26.86 12.19 4.06
C PHE A 3 26.79 13.65 4.53
N SER A 4 27.10 14.61 3.66
CA SER A 4 26.90 16.02 4.03
C SER A 4 25.40 16.39 3.95
N SER A 5 25.01 17.48 4.61
CA SER A 5 23.64 18.01 4.53
C SER A 5 23.23 18.44 3.12
N VAL A 6 24.21 18.82 2.28
CA VAL A 6 24.01 19.16 0.86
C VAL A 6 23.76 17.89 0.03
N ASP A 7 24.47 16.80 0.32
CA ASP A 7 24.30 15.51 -0.36
C ASP A 7 22.94 14.88 -0.03
N LEU A 8 22.47 15.05 1.20
CA LEU A 8 21.16 14.55 1.63
C LEU A 8 20.01 15.24 0.87
N LYS A 9 20.03 16.56 0.75
CA LYS A 9 18.98 17.30 0.01
C LYS A 9 18.94 16.90 -1.46
N SER A 10 20.11 16.80 -2.10
CA SER A 10 20.22 16.34 -3.49
C SER A 10 19.68 14.91 -3.67
N PHE A 11 20.01 14.02 -2.73
CA PHE A 11 19.49 12.66 -2.71
C PHE A 11 17.96 12.61 -2.59
N LEU A 12 17.36 13.38 -1.65
CA LEU A 12 15.90 13.40 -1.47
C LEU A 12 15.17 13.96 -2.70
N ILE A 13 15.74 14.94 -3.39
CA ILE A 13 15.20 15.45 -4.66
C ILE A 13 15.23 14.36 -5.73
N SER A 14 16.37 13.68 -5.88
CA SER A 14 16.52 12.59 -6.85
C SER A 14 15.59 11.42 -6.55
N LEU A 15 15.41 11.10 -5.26
CA LEU A 15 14.48 10.08 -4.79
C LEU A 15 13.03 10.45 -5.12
N LYS A 16 12.64 11.71 -4.90
CA LYS A 16 11.29 12.18 -5.26
C LYS A 16 11.01 11.97 -6.75
N ASN A 17 11.96 12.34 -7.61
CA ASN A 17 11.84 12.13 -9.06
C ASN A 17 11.74 10.63 -9.41
N ALA A 18 12.51 9.77 -8.75
CA ALA A 18 12.44 8.32 -8.94
C ALA A 18 11.08 7.74 -8.50
N ILE A 19 10.56 8.15 -7.35
CA ILE A 19 9.21 7.80 -6.88
C ILE A 19 8.17 8.26 -7.92
N GLU A 20 8.34 9.44 -8.51
CA GLU A 20 7.42 10.01 -9.50
C GLU A 20 7.42 9.31 -10.86
N THR A 21 8.50 8.61 -11.21
CA THR A 21 8.71 8.05 -12.57
C THR A 21 8.67 6.53 -12.60
N CYS A 22 9.14 5.84 -11.57
CA CYS A 22 9.30 4.38 -11.57
C CYS A 22 8.08 3.64 -10.99
N SER A 23 7.86 2.40 -11.38
CA SER A 23 6.76 1.54 -10.88
C SER A 23 7.19 0.58 -9.76
N GLU A 24 8.49 0.30 -9.65
CA GLU A 24 9.06 -0.60 -8.65
C GLU A 24 10.33 -0.04 -7.98
N TYR A 25 10.66 -0.57 -6.80
CA TYR A 25 11.87 -0.21 -6.10
C TYR A 25 12.42 -1.35 -5.25
N ASP A 26 13.72 -1.26 -4.92
CA ASP A 26 14.35 -2.17 -3.97
C ASP A 26 15.40 -1.48 -3.08
N ILE A 27 15.75 -2.12 -1.96
CA ILE A 27 16.85 -1.74 -1.08
C ILE A 27 18.05 -2.64 -1.42
N ILE A 28 19.07 -2.04 -2.03
CA ILE A 28 20.26 -2.74 -2.54
C ILE A 28 21.32 -2.84 -1.42
N PRO A 29 22.00 -4.01 -1.28
CA PRO A 29 23.13 -4.12 -0.36
C PRO A 29 24.24 -3.13 -0.72
N HIS A 30 24.92 -2.60 0.31
CA HIS A 30 26.08 -1.76 0.09
C HIS A 30 27.27 -2.60 -0.39
N ILE A 31 27.95 -2.12 -1.42
CA ILE A 31 29.19 -2.72 -1.94
C ILE A 31 30.26 -1.64 -1.79
N ASP A 32 31.32 -1.97 -1.05
CA ASP A 32 32.40 -1.02 -0.71
C ASP A 32 33.33 -0.73 -1.92
N GLU A 33 33.23 -1.52 -2.98
CA GLU A 33 34.09 -1.44 -4.16
C GLU A 33 33.46 -0.55 -5.26
N GLY A 34 34.11 0.57 -5.58
CA GLY A 34 33.81 1.41 -6.76
C GLY A 34 33.13 2.77 -6.48
N ASN A 35 32.54 3.37 -7.52
CA ASN A 35 31.78 4.62 -7.44
C ASN A 35 30.42 4.37 -6.77
N HIS A 36 30.36 4.56 -5.46
CA HIS A 36 29.16 4.41 -4.66
C HIS A 36 28.02 5.35 -5.13
N LYS A 37 26.86 4.76 -5.47
CA LYS A 37 25.64 5.51 -5.79
C LYS A 37 24.55 5.21 -4.75
N PRO A 38 24.12 6.19 -3.93
CA PRO A 38 23.10 5.96 -2.91
C PRO A 38 21.71 5.71 -3.51
N LEU A 39 21.46 6.24 -4.70
CA LEU A 39 20.28 5.99 -5.52
C LEU A 39 20.73 5.53 -6.90
N SER A 40 20.20 4.41 -7.37
CA SER A 40 20.42 3.92 -8.73
C SER A 40 19.08 3.79 -9.42
N VAL A 41 18.94 4.33 -10.64
CA VAL A 41 17.71 4.21 -11.44
C VAL A 41 18.04 3.38 -12.67
N CYS A 42 17.20 2.38 -12.96
CA CYS A 42 17.32 1.49 -14.11
C CYS A 42 15.92 1.28 -14.70
N ASP A 43 15.70 1.79 -15.91
CA ASP A 43 14.42 1.71 -16.62
C ASP A 43 13.25 2.23 -15.75
N ASP A 44 12.35 1.33 -15.36
CA ASP A 44 11.13 1.61 -14.58
C ASP A 44 11.28 1.23 -13.08
N ALA A 45 12.52 1.03 -12.63
CA ALA A 45 12.80 0.67 -11.25
C ALA A 45 13.96 1.50 -10.66
N PHE A 46 13.93 1.69 -9.34
CA PHE A 46 15.04 2.32 -8.62
C PHE A 46 15.49 1.53 -7.39
N GLY A 47 16.79 1.60 -7.12
CA GLY A 47 17.44 0.97 -5.99
C GLY A 47 17.96 2.01 -5.01
N ILE A 48 17.59 1.85 -3.74
CA ILE A 48 18.13 2.64 -2.63
C ILE A 48 19.24 1.83 -1.97
N CYS A 49 20.44 2.37 -1.85
CA CYS A 49 21.50 1.67 -1.15
C CYS A 49 21.23 1.65 0.36
N LYS A 50 21.38 0.48 1.00
CA LYS A 50 21.16 0.27 2.44
C LYS A 50 21.98 1.19 3.35
N CYS A 51 23.15 1.68 2.92
CA CYS A 51 23.96 2.60 3.72
C CYS A 51 23.22 3.92 4.04
N THR A 52 22.28 4.33 3.19
CA THR A 52 21.49 5.56 3.38
C THR A 52 20.58 5.47 4.61
N THR A 53 20.20 4.26 5.02
CA THR A 53 19.25 4.06 6.14
C THR A 53 19.78 4.66 7.43
N THR A 54 21.03 4.36 7.81
CA THR A 54 21.61 4.88 9.06
C THR A 54 21.66 6.41 9.08
N ILE A 55 21.98 7.03 7.95
CA ILE A 55 22.07 8.48 7.83
C ILE A 55 20.70 9.13 7.95
N ILE A 56 19.70 8.60 7.23
CA ILE A 56 18.34 9.14 7.23
C ILE A 56 17.67 9.00 8.59
N PHE A 57 17.82 7.85 9.24
CA PHE A 57 17.30 7.65 10.59
C PHE A 57 18.00 8.58 11.61
N GLY A 58 19.30 8.81 11.49
CA GLY A 58 20.01 9.80 12.30
C GLY A 58 19.48 11.23 12.10
N GLU A 59 19.21 11.63 10.85
CA GLU A 59 18.61 12.94 10.55
C GLU A 59 17.21 13.06 11.17
N TYR A 60 16.37 12.02 11.05
CA TYR A 60 15.05 11.97 11.65
C TYR A 60 15.10 12.07 13.19
N GLU A 61 16.02 11.36 13.84
CA GLU A 61 16.19 11.39 15.30
C GLU A 61 16.72 12.74 15.81
N SER A 62 17.58 13.39 15.03
CA SER A 62 18.12 14.72 15.36
C SER A 62 17.10 15.84 15.20
N ASN A 63 16.14 15.69 14.27
CA ASN A 63 15.08 16.65 14.02
C ASN A 63 13.78 16.23 14.73
N THR A 64 13.72 16.43 16.04
CA THR A 64 12.54 16.12 16.87
C THR A 64 11.39 17.12 16.74
N SER A 65 11.57 18.23 16.01
CA SER A 65 10.54 19.25 15.82
C SER A 65 9.64 18.97 14.61
N GLU A 66 8.32 18.97 14.81
CA GLU A 66 7.35 18.98 13.71
C GLU A 66 7.47 20.28 12.87
N PRO A 67 7.27 20.23 11.53
CA PRO A 67 6.89 19.08 10.71
C PRO A 67 8.08 18.39 10.00
N VAL A 68 8.01 17.05 9.93
CA VAL A 68 8.93 16.22 9.12
C VAL A 68 8.72 16.53 7.63
N SER A 69 9.80 16.82 6.89
CA SER A 69 9.70 17.11 5.46
C SER A 69 9.15 15.92 4.65
N ASP A 70 8.34 16.20 3.61
CA ASP A 70 7.72 15.15 2.78
C ASP A 70 8.76 14.21 2.14
N GLY A 71 9.88 14.75 1.64
CA GLY A 71 10.95 13.93 1.04
C GLY A 71 11.56 12.95 2.04
N LEU A 72 11.79 13.39 3.28
CA LEU A 72 12.28 12.54 4.36
C LEU A 72 11.23 11.47 4.73
N LEU A 73 9.97 11.86 4.82
CA LEU A 73 8.86 10.97 5.13
C LEU A 73 8.66 9.89 4.05
N ASN A 74 8.79 10.24 2.78
CA ASN A 74 8.75 9.30 1.65
C ASN A 74 9.85 8.25 1.79
N TYR A 75 11.09 8.65 2.07
CA TYR A 75 12.17 7.70 2.31
C TYR A 75 11.85 6.75 3.48
N LEU A 76 11.43 7.32 4.62
CA LEU A 76 11.14 6.55 5.84
C LEU A 76 10.05 5.49 5.60
N LEU A 77 9.03 5.83 4.81
CA LEU A 77 7.95 4.91 4.44
C LEU A 77 8.39 3.85 3.40
N LEU A 78 9.31 4.17 2.50
CA LEU A 78 9.88 3.18 1.58
C LEU A 78 10.68 2.09 2.31
N VAL A 79 11.36 2.44 3.40
CA VAL A 79 12.17 1.50 4.20
C VAL A 79 11.34 0.82 5.30
N SER A 80 10.45 1.56 5.95
CA SER A 80 9.66 1.13 7.11
C SER A 80 8.16 1.41 6.91
N PRO A 81 7.48 0.67 6.00
CA PRO A 81 6.11 0.97 5.60
C PRO A 81 5.05 0.64 6.67
N ASN A 82 5.41 -0.06 7.75
CA ASN A 82 4.48 -0.42 8.83
C ASN A 82 4.57 0.51 10.05
N THR A 83 5.22 1.67 9.91
CA THR A 83 5.30 2.65 11.00
C THR A 83 4.11 3.61 10.94
N THR A 84 3.11 3.37 11.79
CA THR A 84 1.84 4.14 11.84
C THR A 84 2.07 5.65 12.01
N THR A 85 3.08 6.07 12.79
CA THR A 85 3.42 7.48 13.01
C THR A 85 3.75 8.22 11.71
N PHE A 86 4.43 7.58 10.77
CA PHE A 86 4.78 8.19 9.49
C PHE A 86 3.52 8.39 8.62
N TRP A 87 2.62 7.42 8.61
CA TRP A 87 1.33 7.57 7.95
C TRP A 87 0.43 8.62 8.60
N ASN A 88 0.50 8.81 9.92
CA ASN A 88 -0.19 9.91 10.59
C ASN A 88 0.29 11.28 10.08
N PHE A 89 1.59 11.46 9.89
CA PHE A 89 2.12 12.69 9.30
C PHE A 89 1.60 12.91 7.86
N LYS A 90 1.60 11.86 7.03
CA LYS A 90 0.99 11.91 5.68
C LYS A 90 -0.49 12.30 5.72
N ARG A 91 -1.27 11.70 6.61
CA ARG A 91 -2.70 12.04 6.78
C ARG A 91 -2.90 13.49 7.20
N LYS A 92 -2.11 13.99 8.15
CA LYS A 92 -2.16 15.40 8.58
C LYS A 92 -1.85 16.34 7.41
N ALA A 93 -0.81 16.05 6.64
CA ALA A 93 -0.45 16.84 5.46
C ALA A 93 -1.53 16.82 4.36
N LEU A 94 -2.15 15.65 4.11
CA LEU A 94 -3.29 15.53 3.18
C LEU A 94 -4.52 16.33 3.64
N LEU A 95 -4.83 16.30 4.94
CA LEU A 95 -5.94 17.07 5.51
C LEU A 95 -5.68 18.58 5.45
N ASN A 96 -4.42 19.00 5.56
CA ASN A 96 -3.99 20.39 5.42
C ASN A 96 -3.88 20.84 3.95
N ASN A 97 -4.13 19.96 2.98
CA ASN A 97 -3.91 20.19 1.54
C ASN A 97 -2.44 20.49 1.18
N GLU A 98 -1.49 20.06 2.00
CA GLU A 98 -0.04 20.14 1.72
C GLU A 98 0.42 19.05 0.74
N LEU A 99 -0.35 17.95 0.65
CA LEU A 99 -0.13 16.85 -0.27
C LEU A 99 -1.33 16.63 -1.19
N SER A 100 -1.04 16.19 -2.40
CA SER A 100 -2.06 15.78 -3.38
C SER A 100 -2.40 14.30 -3.25
N VAL A 101 -3.66 13.96 -3.48
CA VAL A 101 -4.18 12.59 -3.28
C VAL A 101 -3.64 11.58 -4.31
N ASN A 102 -3.61 11.95 -5.60
CA ASN A 102 -3.18 11.04 -6.66
C ASN A 102 -1.72 10.58 -6.51
N PRO A 103 -0.73 11.47 -6.24
CA PRO A 103 0.63 11.04 -5.93
C PRO A 103 0.71 10.10 -4.73
N GLU A 104 -0.09 10.33 -3.69
CA GLU A 104 -0.11 9.46 -2.50
C GLU A 104 -0.70 8.07 -2.81
N LEU A 105 -1.74 7.98 -3.64
CA LEU A 105 -2.25 6.69 -4.12
C LEU A 105 -1.19 5.97 -4.96
N ARG A 106 -0.44 6.67 -5.81
CA ARG A 106 0.67 6.04 -6.55
C ARG A 106 1.80 5.60 -5.62
N PHE A 107 2.12 6.39 -4.61
CA PHE A 107 3.13 6.06 -3.60
C PHE A 107 2.77 4.82 -2.77
N THR A 108 1.52 4.71 -2.32
CA THR A 108 1.05 3.50 -1.61
C THR A 108 1.10 2.26 -2.52
N GLN A 109 0.79 2.40 -3.81
CA GLN A 109 0.93 1.30 -4.77
C GLN A 109 2.40 0.87 -4.96
N LEU A 110 3.33 1.83 -5.06
CA LEU A 110 4.76 1.56 -5.13
C LEU A 110 5.24 0.75 -3.91
N ILE A 111 4.83 1.13 -2.70
CA ILE A 111 5.13 0.39 -1.47
C ILE A 111 4.51 -1.01 -1.50
N LEU A 112 3.25 -1.17 -1.89
CA LEU A 112 2.58 -2.48 -1.95
C LEU A 112 3.21 -3.42 -2.98
N ASN A 113 3.78 -2.90 -4.07
CA ASN A 113 4.52 -3.69 -5.05
C ASN A 113 5.74 -4.40 -4.43
N LYS A 114 6.39 -3.78 -3.43
CA LYS A 114 7.52 -4.35 -2.69
C LYS A 114 7.10 -5.08 -1.41
N TYR A 115 6.15 -4.51 -0.67
CA TYR A 115 5.66 -4.96 0.63
C TYR A 115 4.15 -5.27 0.57
N PRO A 116 3.72 -6.34 -0.11
CA PRO A 116 2.30 -6.64 -0.32
C PRO A 116 1.53 -6.90 0.99
N ARG A 117 2.24 -7.27 2.07
CA ARG A 117 1.69 -7.51 3.41
C ARG A 117 1.60 -6.27 4.30
N SER A 118 1.98 -5.08 3.82
CA SER A 118 1.96 -3.88 4.66
C SER A 118 0.53 -3.47 4.98
N TYR A 119 0.10 -3.77 6.22
CA TYR A 119 -1.25 -3.45 6.68
C TYR A 119 -1.47 -1.95 6.76
N GLU A 120 -0.48 -1.20 7.25
CA GLU A 120 -0.55 0.26 7.34
C GLU A 120 -0.69 0.92 5.96
N THR A 121 0.00 0.40 4.94
CA THR A 121 -0.12 0.92 3.57
C THR A 121 -1.50 0.67 2.98
N ILE A 122 -2.05 -0.54 3.19
CA ILE A 122 -3.43 -0.88 2.79
C ILE A 122 -4.44 0.02 3.53
N PHE A 123 -4.24 0.21 4.83
CA PHE A 123 -5.09 1.05 5.67
C PHE A 123 -5.06 2.52 5.22
N GLN A 124 -3.87 3.05 4.90
CA GLN A 124 -3.73 4.38 4.33
C GLN A 124 -4.51 4.50 3.01
N ARG A 125 -4.37 3.53 2.12
CA ARG A 125 -5.10 3.52 0.84
C ARG A 125 -6.61 3.49 1.05
N GLN A 126 -7.11 2.63 1.94
CA GLN A 126 -8.52 2.57 2.33
C GLN A 126 -9.01 3.90 2.90
N TRP A 127 -8.23 4.54 3.78
CA TRP A 127 -8.56 5.84 4.37
C TRP A 127 -8.68 6.92 3.29
N ILE A 128 -7.74 6.99 2.34
CA ILE A 128 -7.78 7.95 1.23
C ILE A 128 -9.06 7.75 0.41
N ILE A 129 -9.34 6.51 0.00
CA ILE A 129 -10.48 6.19 -0.87
C ILE A 129 -11.79 6.58 -0.21
N HIS A 130 -11.95 6.26 1.06
CA HIS A 130 -13.13 6.64 1.84
C HIS A 130 -13.22 8.16 2.02
N ARG A 131 -12.12 8.81 2.41
CA ARG A 131 -12.08 10.24 2.76
C ARG A 131 -12.37 11.16 1.57
N TYR A 132 -11.89 10.79 0.39
CA TYR A 132 -11.99 11.59 -0.84
C TYR A 132 -13.03 11.04 -1.82
N SER A 133 -13.95 10.21 -1.35
CA SER A 133 -15.14 9.73 -2.09
C SER A 133 -14.85 8.98 -3.40
N TYR A 134 -13.68 8.34 -3.52
CA TYR A 134 -13.34 7.48 -4.65
C TYR A 134 -14.21 6.22 -4.75
N LEU A 135 -14.97 5.89 -3.71
CA LEU A 135 -15.95 4.80 -3.71
C LEU A 135 -17.07 5.00 -4.73
N ASN A 136 -17.34 6.24 -5.14
CA ASN A 136 -18.36 6.54 -6.15
C ASN A 136 -17.79 6.48 -7.58
N ASP A 137 -16.47 6.32 -7.74
CA ASP A 137 -15.80 6.23 -9.03
C ASP A 137 -15.65 4.77 -9.43
N HIS A 138 -16.52 4.32 -10.34
CA HIS A 138 -16.54 2.95 -10.83
C HIS A 138 -15.25 2.56 -11.57
N GLU A 139 -14.68 3.45 -12.38
CA GLU A 139 -13.46 3.14 -13.13
C GLU A 139 -12.28 2.98 -12.18
N PHE A 140 -12.19 3.86 -11.18
CA PHE A 140 -11.20 3.75 -10.12
C PHE A 140 -11.35 2.45 -9.33
N LEU A 141 -12.56 2.08 -8.89
CA LEU A 141 -12.80 0.82 -8.16
C LEU A 141 -12.39 -0.40 -8.99
N LEU A 142 -12.70 -0.43 -10.29
CA LEU A 142 -12.26 -1.51 -11.17
C LEU A 142 -10.72 -1.56 -11.28
N SER A 143 -10.06 -0.41 -11.31
CA SER A 143 -8.59 -0.34 -11.29
C SER A 143 -8.01 -0.88 -9.98
N GLU A 144 -8.66 -0.62 -8.85
CA GLU A 144 -8.27 -1.12 -7.53
C GLU A 144 -8.46 -2.63 -7.39
N LEU A 145 -9.52 -3.18 -7.97
CA LEU A 145 -9.71 -4.64 -8.01
C LEU A 145 -8.63 -5.31 -8.85
N LYS A 146 -8.24 -4.73 -9.99
CA LYS A 146 -7.10 -5.21 -10.79
C LYS A 146 -5.78 -5.11 -10.03
N LEU A 147 -5.58 -4.06 -9.23
CA LEU A 147 -4.44 -3.97 -8.33
C LEU A 147 -4.45 -5.11 -7.30
N CYS A 148 -5.61 -5.42 -6.72
CA CYS A 148 -5.75 -6.56 -5.82
C CYS A 148 -5.37 -7.88 -6.47
N ASP A 149 -5.78 -8.12 -7.72
CA ASP A 149 -5.40 -9.33 -8.47
C ASP A 149 -3.87 -9.41 -8.62
N LYS A 150 -3.23 -8.33 -9.07
CA LYS A 150 -1.76 -8.27 -9.22
C LYS A 150 -1.01 -8.53 -7.91
N LEU A 151 -1.49 -7.98 -6.79
CA LEU A 151 -0.87 -8.17 -5.48
C LEU A 151 -1.11 -9.57 -4.91
N ALA A 152 -2.23 -10.21 -5.25
CA ALA A 152 -2.54 -11.58 -4.83
C ALA A 152 -1.60 -12.59 -5.48
N ASP A 153 -1.23 -12.36 -6.75
CA ASP A 153 -0.25 -13.19 -7.47
C ASP A 153 1.15 -13.10 -6.85
N LYS A 154 1.53 -11.93 -6.32
CA LYS A 154 2.84 -11.70 -5.67
C LYS A 154 2.96 -12.42 -4.31
N TYR A 155 1.87 -12.57 -3.56
CA TYR A 155 1.92 -13.17 -2.22
C TYR A 155 0.67 -14.00 -1.89
N ARG A 156 0.85 -15.32 -1.73
CA ARG A 156 -0.22 -16.24 -1.35
C ARG A 156 -0.78 -15.88 0.04
N CYS A 157 -2.09 -16.05 0.21
CA CYS A 157 -2.75 -15.95 1.52
C CYS A 157 -2.65 -14.55 2.18
N ASN A 158 -2.66 -13.48 1.39
CA ASN A 158 -2.61 -12.12 1.89
C ASN A 158 -3.93 -11.66 2.52
N TYR A 159 -4.14 -11.91 3.82
CA TYR A 159 -5.39 -11.58 4.50
C TYR A 159 -5.76 -10.09 4.42
N GLY A 160 -4.78 -9.19 4.58
CA GLY A 160 -5.01 -7.74 4.52
C GLY A 160 -5.52 -7.30 3.15
N LEU A 161 -4.95 -7.86 2.07
CA LEU A 161 -5.39 -7.61 0.71
C LEU A 161 -6.82 -8.09 0.46
N TRP A 162 -7.17 -9.29 0.93
CA TRP A 162 -8.53 -9.81 0.79
C TRP A 162 -9.55 -9.00 1.59
N GLN A 163 -9.18 -8.54 2.79
CA GLN A 163 -10.00 -7.63 3.57
C GLN A 163 -10.23 -6.31 2.84
N TYR A 164 -9.18 -5.76 2.22
CA TYR A 164 -9.28 -4.57 1.38
C TYR A 164 -10.15 -4.77 0.14
N ARG A 165 -9.99 -5.90 -0.55
CA ARG A 165 -10.87 -6.27 -1.68
C ARG A 165 -12.34 -6.34 -1.27
N ARG A 166 -12.64 -6.93 -0.10
CA ARG A 166 -14.00 -6.94 0.45
C ARG A 166 -14.52 -5.53 0.72
N PHE A 167 -13.69 -4.66 1.30
CA PHE A 167 -14.03 -3.26 1.52
C PHE A 167 -14.44 -2.56 0.22
N LEU A 168 -13.69 -2.73 -0.87
CA LEU A 168 -14.01 -2.12 -2.17
C LEU A 168 -15.36 -2.63 -2.72
N LEU A 169 -15.60 -3.94 -2.66
CA LEU A 169 -16.79 -4.56 -3.22
C LEU A 169 -18.07 -4.23 -2.45
N LEU A 170 -18.00 -4.13 -1.12
CA LEU A 170 -19.15 -3.72 -0.30
C LEU A 170 -19.65 -2.32 -0.63
N HIS A 171 -18.78 -1.46 -1.15
CA HIS A 171 -19.12 -0.08 -1.52
C HIS A 171 -19.35 0.08 -3.03
N GLN A 172 -19.21 -1.00 -3.81
CA GLN A 172 -19.53 -1.00 -5.22
C GLN A 172 -21.03 -1.21 -5.40
N GLN A 173 -21.75 -0.17 -5.85
CA GLN A 173 -23.21 -0.20 -6.03
C GLN A 173 -23.70 -1.02 -7.24
N ASN A 174 -22.84 -1.84 -7.86
CA ASN A 174 -23.13 -2.52 -9.12
C ASN A 174 -23.31 -4.05 -8.93
N PRO A 175 -24.53 -4.59 -9.09
CA PRO A 175 -24.85 -5.99 -8.77
C PRO A 175 -24.14 -7.04 -9.65
N GLU A 176 -23.75 -6.73 -10.89
CA GLU A 176 -23.11 -7.69 -11.79
C GLU A 176 -21.69 -8.10 -11.33
N VAL A 177 -20.96 -7.18 -10.70
CA VAL A 177 -19.61 -7.46 -10.16
C VAL A 177 -19.70 -8.18 -8.80
N ASN A 178 -20.82 -8.03 -8.09
CA ASN A 178 -21.09 -8.77 -6.87
C ASN A 178 -21.20 -10.29 -7.12
N CYS A 179 -21.61 -10.71 -8.32
CA CYS A 179 -21.64 -12.12 -8.72
C CYS A 179 -20.24 -12.74 -8.93
N SER A 180 -19.26 -11.99 -9.47
CA SER A 180 -17.88 -12.48 -9.60
C SER A 180 -17.18 -12.59 -8.24
N PHE A 181 -17.56 -11.73 -7.28
CA PHE A 181 -17.16 -11.83 -5.88
C PHE A 181 -17.65 -13.11 -5.20
N LEU A 182 -18.92 -13.51 -5.39
CA LEU A 182 -19.44 -14.78 -4.85
C LEU A 182 -18.68 -15.99 -5.40
N PHE A 183 -18.28 -15.96 -6.68
CA PHE A 183 -17.47 -17.02 -7.29
C PHE A 183 -16.03 -17.06 -6.73
N SER A 184 -15.40 -15.89 -6.55
CA SER A 184 -14.05 -15.78 -5.99
C SER A 184 -14.00 -16.11 -4.49
N LEU A 185 -15.01 -15.71 -3.71
CA LEU A 185 -15.16 -16.09 -2.30
C LEU A 185 -15.42 -17.58 -2.15
N ARG A 186 -16.24 -18.19 -3.02
CA ARG A 186 -16.45 -19.64 -3.04
C ARG A 186 -15.12 -20.36 -3.23
N ASN A 187 -14.29 -19.95 -4.18
CA ASN A 187 -12.98 -20.58 -4.40
C ASN A 187 -11.98 -20.31 -3.23
N TYR A 188 -12.03 -19.13 -2.60
CA TYR A 188 -11.19 -18.80 -1.45
C TYR A 188 -11.61 -19.57 -0.18
N CYS A 189 -12.91 -19.64 0.13
CA CYS A 189 -13.44 -20.39 1.29
C CYS A 189 -13.28 -21.91 1.12
N TYR A 190 -13.48 -22.46 -0.09
CA TYR A 190 -13.26 -23.89 -0.34
C TYR A 190 -11.79 -24.30 -0.18
N SER A 191 -10.85 -23.40 -0.47
CA SER A 191 -9.41 -23.66 -0.36
C SER A 191 -8.88 -23.52 1.07
N PHE A 192 -9.54 -22.72 1.93
CA PHE A 192 -9.09 -22.42 3.30
C PHE A 192 -9.87 -23.12 4.42
N PHE A 193 -11.18 -23.33 4.26
CA PHE A 193 -12.06 -23.82 5.35
C PHE A 193 -12.43 -25.29 5.25
N TYR A 194 -12.11 -25.99 4.15
CA TYR A 194 -12.38 -27.43 4.05
C TYR A 194 -11.67 -28.32 5.10
N PRO A 195 -10.54 -27.93 5.75
CA PRO A 195 -9.97 -28.75 6.81
C PRO A 195 -10.40 -28.39 8.24
N LEU A 196 -11.14 -27.30 8.49
CA LEU A 196 -11.35 -26.81 9.86
C LEU A 196 -12.83 -26.59 10.22
N ALA A 197 -13.32 -27.55 11.01
CA ALA A 197 -14.46 -27.51 11.94
C ALA A 197 -15.89 -27.40 11.35
N PRO A 198 -16.74 -28.44 11.53
CA PRO A 198 -18.17 -28.44 11.18
C PRO A 198 -19.01 -27.35 11.88
N GLN A 199 -18.50 -26.69 12.92
CA GLN A 199 -19.24 -25.72 13.71
C GLN A 199 -19.29 -24.31 13.08
N LEU A 200 -18.36 -23.97 12.19
CA LEU A 200 -18.38 -22.69 11.46
C LEU A 200 -19.27 -22.73 10.21
N GLN A 201 -19.68 -23.93 9.77
CA GLN A 201 -20.63 -24.08 8.67
C GLN A 201 -21.98 -23.45 9.03
N SER A 202 -22.50 -23.64 10.25
CA SER A 202 -23.85 -23.17 10.63
C SER A 202 -24.02 -21.65 10.62
N ILE A 203 -22.95 -20.89 10.86
CA ILE A 203 -22.96 -19.42 10.81
C ILE A 203 -22.96 -18.92 9.36
N PHE A 204 -22.34 -19.65 8.43
CA PHE A 204 -22.39 -19.33 6.99
C PHE A 204 -23.74 -19.72 6.36
N TRP A 205 -24.30 -20.88 6.71
CA TRP A 205 -25.62 -21.29 6.24
C TRP A 205 -26.76 -20.36 6.71
N SER A 206 -26.61 -19.68 7.85
CA SER A 206 -27.62 -18.74 8.35
C SER A 206 -27.60 -17.39 7.61
N GLN A 207 -26.44 -16.93 7.14
CA GLN A 207 -26.33 -15.75 6.27
C GLN A 207 -26.84 -16.03 4.85
N ASP A 208 -26.62 -17.24 4.33
CA ASP A 208 -27.19 -17.69 3.04
C ASP A 208 -28.73 -17.82 3.08
N TYR A 209 -29.32 -18.14 4.23
CA TYR A 209 -30.78 -18.19 4.39
C TYR A 209 -31.41 -16.79 4.44
N CYS A 210 -30.75 -15.81 5.07
CA CYS A 210 -31.22 -14.41 5.08
C CYS A 210 -31.15 -13.74 3.69
N PHE A 211 -30.28 -14.19 2.79
CA PHE A 211 -30.18 -13.62 1.43
C PHE A 211 -31.18 -14.23 0.44
N LYS A 212 -31.59 -15.50 0.65
CA LYS A 212 -32.65 -16.12 -0.17
C LYS A 212 -34.04 -15.54 0.08
N SER A 213 -34.30 -14.98 1.26
CA SER A 213 -35.54 -14.26 1.56
C SER A 213 -35.58 -12.83 1.02
N ALA A 214 -34.43 -12.22 0.72
CA ALA A 214 -34.34 -10.84 0.21
C ALA A 214 -34.42 -10.73 -1.33
N THR A 215 -34.40 -11.86 -2.05
CA THR A 215 -34.46 -11.92 -3.52
C THR A 215 -35.79 -12.48 -4.04
N GLN A 216 -36.81 -12.58 -3.19
CA GLN A 216 -38.16 -13.03 -3.56
C GLN A 216 -39.26 -11.95 -3.44
N TYR A 217 -38.91 -10.67 -3.37
CA TYR A 217 -39.87 -9.57 -3.52
C TYR A 217 -39.31 -8.45 -4.39
#